data_AF-A0A821GMU8-F1
#
_entry.id   AF-A0A821GMU8-F1
#
_cell.length_a   1.000
_cell.length_b   1.000
_cell.length_c   1.000
_cell.angle_alpha   90.00
_cell.angle_beta   90.00
_cell.angle_gamma   90.00
#
_symmetry.space_group_name_H-M   'P 1'
#
loop_
_entity.id
_entity.type
_entity.pdbx_description
1 polymer ?
#
loop_
_entity_poly.entity_id
_entity_poly.type
_entity_poly.pdbx_seq_one_letter_code
_entity_poly.pdbx_strand_id
1 'polypeptide(L)'
;MKGNNAIVSTSFNLFPIRTINTTAANITNINDNVINNIQNFSDSTVQLSFAGILYAGGNATGITNIYNNKIYDLTCTNANTGATAALINGIHIGSATGNVFVYNNAISLATQTGTEASVRGIFHAVANAFTVNHSFLYNSIYIAGSMTGAANYSYGTGGAGGFPMCVQSSTNWADTSANNNLYIGLSSGNIGAFNTINTGLDFATWKTNSLGDKSSLADIVANVPVANLWSNTANATMTLLPAQSVAWYAYGQGTPVNYPSIFLDINGVGRSTTIVGGPTTIGCAEQSLPSSAPPTITNTINATGTYNYSFGGKLIAAITINPPTSGFNFDISLRHFGGRIPPNPSGQYGAGYDSIYVSSGTPTGLNYDINLYSYPNQVYNIVTPANTRIAKSSNQGAAWDVQLANGSYTAGPPAFATATGLTSFSIFALTSTDAPMPVELSSFTSSVNRNTVDLNWSTVSEINNAGFDIERKAIDNSNWSKVGNVSGSGTVNHTVNYKFSEKIEGKGKYNYRLKQIDNNGNFEYFTLSSLVEVGVPNKFALSQNYPNPFNPTTKIDFELPFDSKVTISIFDMTGREVMTLLNGDLKPSGYYTTNINAASLSSGAYFYRVIAEGGNANFVQTKKMMLVK
;
A
#
# COMPACT_ATOMS: atom_id res chain seq x y z
N MET A 1 -42.53 18.22 6.94
CA MET A 1 -43.64 18.92 7.64
C MET A 1 -44.38 19.76 6.61
N LYS A 2 -45.70 19.59 6.43
CA LYS A 2 -46.53 20.51 5.61
C LYS A 2 -47.11 21.57 6.54
N GLY A 3 -46.65 22.82 6.44
CA GLY A 3 -47.30 23.95 7.09
C GLY A 3 -48.55 24.33 6.29
N ASN A 4 -49.73 24.15 6.89
CA ASN A 4 -51.00 24.53 6.30
C ASN A 4 -51.34 25.95 6.73
N ASN A 5 -51.69 26.79 5.74
CA ASN A 5 -52.40 28.08 5.78
C ASN A 5 -52.36 28.96 7.04
N ALA A 6 -51.90 30.19 6.77
CA ALA A 6 -52.20 31.43 7.49
C ALA A 6 -51.78 31.48 8.96
N ILE A 7 -50.61 32.08 9.21
CA ILE A 7 -50.42 33.14 10.21
C ILE A 7 -49.18 33.95 9.81
N VAL A 8 -49.38 35.26 9.76
CA VAL A 8 -48.42 36.32 9.50
C VAL A 8 -47.36 36.31 10.60
N SER A 9 -46.19 35.74 10.31
CA SER A 9 -44.98 35.86 11.14
C SER A 9 -43.76 35.72 10.23
N THR A 10 -42.94 36.75 10.21
CA THR A 10 -41.68 36.86 9.47
C THR A 10 -40.71 35.75 9.90
N SER A 11 -40.26 34.96 8.91
CA SER A 11 -39.20 33.94 9.00
C SER A 11 -39.58 32.65 9.77
N PHE A 12 -40.26 31.72 9.09
CA PHE A 12 -40.36 30.34 9.57
C PHE A 12 -39.07 29.59 9.21
N ASN A 13 -38.07 29.64 10.10
CA ASN A 13 -36.90 28.77 10.03
C ASN A 13 -37.30 27.38 10.53
N LEU A 14 -37.47 26.40 9.65
CA LEU A 14 -37.50 25.00 10.06
C LEU A 14 -36.12 24.67 10.64
N PHE A 15 -36.06 24.43 11.96
CA PHE A 15 -34.81 24.23 12.68
C PHE A 15 -33.98 23.10 12.04
N PRO A 16 -32.66 23.30 11.86
CA PRO A 16 -31.77 22.22 11.49
C PRO A 16 -31.74 21.14 12.58
N ILE A 17 -31.34 19.92 12.22
CA ILE A 17 -31.16 18.80 13.16
C ILE A 17 -30.18 19.15 14.30
N ARG A 18 -29.29 20.14 14.14
CA ARG A 18 -28.45 20.68 15.21
C ARG A 18 -28.01 22.13 14.94
N THR A 19 -28.33 23.08 15.81
CA THR A 19 -27.70 24.42 15.82
C THR A 19 -26.61 24.45 16.90
N ILE A 20 -25.37 24.83 16.57
CA ILE A 20 -24.27 24.88 17.54
C ILE A 20 -23.78 26.32 17.68
N ASN A 21 -24.32 27.03 18.67
CA ASN A 21 -23.81 28.31 19.13
C ASN A 21 -23.00 28.08 20.42
N THR A 22 -21.78 27.55 20.32
CA THR A 22 -20.91 27.38 21.49
C THR A 22 -19.59 28.10 21.31
N THR A 23 -19.14 28.80 22.35
CA THR A 23 -17.86 29.53 22.43
C THR A 23 -16.69 28.64 22.89
N ALA A 24 -16.88 27.31 22.98
CA ALA A 24 -15.92 26.39 23.57
C ALA A 24 -15.04 25.70 22.50
N ALA A 25 -13.76 25.53 22.82
CA ALA A 25 -12.72 24.92 21.99
C ALA A 25 -12.83 23.37 21.87
N ASN A 26 -14.04 22.83 21.68
CA ASN A 26 -14.29 21.39 21.64
C ASN A 26 -14.37 20.85 20.21
N ILE A 27 -14.08 19.55 20.04
CA ILE A 27 -14.35 18.80 18.81
C ILE A 27 -15.85 18.50 18.72
N THR A 28 -16.45 18.82 17.59
CA THR A 28 -17.85 18.55 17.27
C THR A 28 -17.94 17.54 16.13
N ASN A 29 -18.75 16.48 16.28
CA ASN A 29 -19.03 15.52 15.19
C ASN A 29 -20.53 15.53 14.84
N ILE A 30 -20.85 15.63 13.56
CA ILE A 30 -22.21 15.49 12.99
C ILE A 30 -22.14 14.36 11.97
N ASN A 31 -22.52 13.15 12.35
CA ASN A 31 -22.32 11.98 11.52
C ASN A 31 -23.46 10.96 11.52
N ASP A 32 -23.43 10.09 10.51
CA ASP A 32 -24.30 8.92 10.35
C ASP A 32 -25.81 9.24 10.36
N ASN A 33 -26.19 10.48 10.05
CA ASN A 33 -27.59 10.89 9.97
C ASN A 33 -28.21 10.45 8.63
N VAL A 34 -29.49 10.07 8.67
CA VAL A 34 -30.30 9.81 7.48
C VAL A 34 -31.42 10.84 7.45
N ILE A 35 -31.37 11.73 6.47
CA ILE A 35 -32.24 12.89 6.32
C ILE A 35 -32.91 12.80 4.96
N ASN A 36 -34.25 12.85 4.90
CA ASN A 36 -34.96 12.76 3.64
C ASN A 36 -36.27 13.53 3.60
N ASN A 37 -36.84 13.64 2.40
CA ASN A 37 -38.15 14.21 2.12
C ASN A 37 -38.29 15.65 2.64
N ILE A 38 -37.22 16.43 2.49
CA ILE A 38 -37.23 17.84 2.86
C ILE A 38 -37.78 18.62 1.68
N GLN A 39 -38.86 19.35 1.93
CA GLN A 39 -39.51 20.15 0.90
C GLN A 39 -39.60 21.60 1.38
N ASN A 40 -39.14 22.52 0.55
CA ASN A 40 -39.33 23.96 0.74
C ASN A 40 -40.29 24.49 -0.33
N PHE A 41 -41.43 25.02 0.11
CA PHE A 41 -42.43 25.65 -0.73
C PHE A 41 -42.55 27.11 -0.29
N SER A 42 -42.35 28.06 -1.21
CA SER A 42 -42.65 29.46 -0.96
C SER A 42 -43.83 29.92 -1.82
N ASP A 43 -44.87 30.43 -1.17
CA ASP A 43 -46.04 31.06 -1.77
C ASP A 43 -46.11 32.58 -1.53
N SER A 44 -45.15 33.16 -0.79
CA SER A 44 -45.20 34.55 -0.31
C SER A 44 -43.91 35.34 -0.54
N THR A 45 -44.01 36.66 -0.36
CA THR A 45 -42.95 37.68 -0.55
C THR A 45 -41.86 37.65 0.54
N VAL A 46 -41.85 36.65 1.43
CA VAL A 46 -40.90 36.57 2.56
C VAL A 46 -39.78 35.57 2.26
N GLN A 47 -38.55 36.05 2.44
CA GLN A 47 -37.29 35.37 2.12
C GLN A 47 -36.82 34.40 3.21
N LEU A 48 -36.16 33.32 2.77
CA LEU A 48 -35.23 32.43 3.50
C LEU A 48 -35.83 31.45 4.53
N SER A 49 -36.22 30.28 4.05
CA SER A 49 -36.39 29.07 4.85
C SER A 49 -35.25 28.10 4.51
N PHE A 50 -34.38 27.79 5.47
CA PHE A 50 -33.31 26.79 5.29
C PHE A 50 -33.81 25.42 5.74
N ALA A 51 -33.37 24.35 5.06
CA ALA A 51 -33.61 22.99 5.53
C ALA A 51 -32.46 22.07 5.09
N GLY A 52 -31.92 21.30 6.05
CA GLY A 52 -30.72 20.45 5.91
C GLY A 52 -29.93 20.34 7.22
N ILE A 53 -28.64 19.98 7.13
CA ILE A 53 -27.69 20.14 8.25
C ILE A 53 -27.19 21.58 8.25
N LEU A 54 -27.53 22.38 9.27
CA LEU A 54 -27.01 23.75 9.43
C LEU A 54 -25.91 23.78 10.48
N TYR A 55 -24.75 24.29 10.13
CA TYR A 55 -23.73 24.69 11.07
C TYR A 55 -23.56 26.22 11.02
N ALA A 56 -24.21 26.93 11.93
CA ALA A 56 -24.02 28.36 12.15
C ALA A 56 -23.17 28.53 13.41
N GLY A 57 -21.84 28.48 13.28
CA GLY A 57 -20.95 28.71 14.41
C GLY A 57 -20.89 30.20 14.76
N GLY A 58 -20.89 30.53 16.05
CA GLY A 58 -20.38 31.81 16.56
C GLY A 58 -18.84 31.86 16.48
N ASN A 59 -18.20 32.76 17.25
CA ASN A 59 -16.73 32.90 17.41
C ASN A 59 -16.06 31.66 18.05
N ALA A 60 -16.34 30.46 17.57
CA ALA A 60 -15.86 29.18 18.09
C ALA A 60 -14.51 28.82 17.44
N THR A 61 -13.46 28.67 18.24
CA THR A 61 -12.09 28.28 17.81
C THR A 61 -11.88 26.77 17.67
N GLY A 62 -12.94 25.95 17.80
CA GLY A 62 -12.88 24.47 17.81
C GLY A 62 -12.85 23.79 16.43
N ILE A 63 -12.79 22.46 16.43
CA ILE A 63 -12.83 21.60 15.22
C ILE A 63 -14.25 21.03 15.06
N THR A 64 -14.81 21.10 13.86
CA THR A 64 -16.11 20.49 13.51
C THR A 64 -15.96 19.50 12.37
N ASN A 65 -16.44 18.27 12.55
CA ASN A 65 -16.51 17.23 11.53
C ASN A 65 -17.97 16.95 11.15
N ILE A 66 -18.29 16.97 9.86
CA ILE A 66 -19.61 16.60 9.32
C ILE A 66 -19.41 15.45 8.34
N TYR A 67 -19.84 14.23 8.67
CA TYR A 67 -19.49 13.06 7.86
C TYR A 67 -20.47 11.90 7.83
N ASN A 68 -20.41 11.06 6.80
CA ASN A 68 -21.29 9.88 6.64
C ASN A 68 -22.80 10.17 6.68
N ASN A 69 -23.22 11.41 6.46
CA ASN A 69 -24.64 11.75 6.44
C ASN A 69 -25.24 11.39 5.07
N LYS A 70 -26.45 10.81 5.07
CA LYS A 70 -27.25 10.53 3.87
C LYS A 70 -28.41 11.52 3.83
N ILE A 71 -28.40 12.45 2.90
CA ILE A 71 -29.38 13.52 2.76
C ILE A 71 -30.03 13.39 1.38
N TYR A 72 -31.32 13.12 1.27
CA TYR A 72 -31.93 12.87 -0.04
C TYR A 72 -33.36 13.39 -0.14
N ASP A 73 -33.94 13.34 -1.34
CA ASP A 73 -35.25 13.89 -1.65
C ASP A 73 -35.44 15.36 -1.21
N LEU A 74 -34.45 16.20 -1.53
CA LEU A 74 -34.52 17.64 -1.30
C LEU A 74 -35.29 18.31 -2.44
N THR A 75 -36.47 18.86 -2.16
CA THR A 75 -37.34 19.50 -3.15
C THR A 75 -37.53 20.99 -2.83
N CYS A 76 -37.42 21.84 -3.84
CA CYS A 76 -37.69 23.28 -3.72
C CYS A 76 -38.60 23.76 -4.85
N THR A 77 -39.70 24.42 -4.48
CA THR A 77 -40.65 24.99 -5.44
C THR A 77 -40.87 26.48 -5.12
N ASN A 78 -40.71 27.33 -6.13
CA ASN A 78 -41.02 28.76 -6.04
C ASN A 78 -41.99 29.13 -7.17
N ALA A 79 -43.18 29.64 -6.82
CA ALA A 79 -44.17 30.05 -7.81
C ALA A 79 -43.95 31.49 -8.35
N ASN A 80 -43.02 32.27 -7.76
CA ASN A 80 -42.86 33.70 -8.04
C ASN A 80 -41.72 34.02 -9.04
N THR A 81 -41.90 35.11 -9.79
CA THR A 81 -40.98 35.59 -10.84
C THR A 81 -40.15 36.83 -10.44
N GLY A 82 -39.83 37.02 -9.16
CA GLY A 82 -39.04 38.19 -8.72
C GLY A 82 -38.43 38.10 -7.31
N ALA A 83 -37.11 38.28 -7.23
CA ALA A 83 -36.16 38.46 -6.13
C ALA A 83 -36.34 37.72 -4.78
N THR A 84 -37.33 36.84 -4.60
CA THR A 84 -37.55 36.10 -3.34
C THR A 84 -37.37 34.61 -3.55
N ALA A 85 -36.11 34.19 -3.61
CA ALA A 85 -35.72 32.80 -3.85
C ALA A 85 -36.01 31.87 -2.65
N ALA A 86 -36.73 30.77 -2.89
CA ALA A 86 -36.80 29.64 -1.96
C ALA A 86 -35.48 28.84 -2.04
N LEU A 87 -34.84 28.56 -0.89
CA LEU A 87 -33.54 27.90 -0.81
C LEU A 87 -33.62 26.57 -0.07
N ILE A 88 -32.91 25.55 -0.52
CA ILE A 88 -32.70 24.30 0.24
C ILE A 88 -31.22 23.90 0.10
N ASN A 89 -30.58 23.50 1.19
CA ASN A 89 -29.17 23.10 1.22
C ASN A 89 -29.07 21.72 1.88
N GLY A 90 -28.37 20.74 1.31
CA GLY A 90 -28.09 19.50 2.03
C GLY A 90 -27.29 19.76 3.31
N ILE A 91 -26.16 20.44 3.17
CA ILE A 91 -25.34 20.93 4.29
C ILE A 91 -25.13 22.44 4.09
N HIS A 92 -25.48 23.23 5.10
CA HIS A 92 -25.22 24.67 5.15
C HIS A 92 -24.20 24.96 6.24
N ILE A 93 -23.09 25.60 5.88
CA ILE A 93 -22.09 26.13 6.79
C ILE A 93 -22.22 27.65 6.73
N GLY A 94 -22.67 28.28 7.82
CA GLY A 94 -22.76 29.72 7.95
C GLY A 94 -21.42 30.33 8.37
N SER A 95 -21.46 31.36 9.21
CA SER A 95 -20.32 32.16 9.71
C SER A 95 -19.35 31.44 10.66
N ALA A 96 -18.95 30.21 10.33
CA ALA A 96 -18.02 29.41 11.10
C ALA A 96 -16.63 30.08 11.21
N THR A 97 -16.14 30.29 12.43
CA THR A 97 -14.81 30.87 12.69
C THR A 97 -13.75 29.83 13.09
N GLY A 98 -14.15 28.58 13.31
CA GLY A 98 -13.27 27.43 13.64
C GLY A 98 -12.98 26.53 12.44
N ASN A 99 -12.19 25.46 12.63
CA ASN A 99 -11.88 24.50 11.57
C ASN A 99 -13.10 23.62 11.27
N VAL A 100 -13.51 23.51 10.00
CA VAL A 100 -14.65 22.69 9.57
C VAL A 100 -14.21 21.67 8.52
N PHE A 101 -14.49 20.41 8.80
CA PHE A 101 -14.20 19.27 7.93
C PHE A 101 -15.52 18.62 7.51
N VAL A 102 -15.83 18.62 6.22
CA VAL A 102 -17.03 17.98 5.67
C VAL A 102 -16.61 16.86 4.75
N TYR A 103 -16.92 15.62 5.10
CA TYR A 103 -16.43 14.47 4.33
C TYR A 103 -17.36 13.28 4.31
N ASN A 104 -17.29 12.45 3.27
CA ASN A 104 -18.08 11.22 3.16
C ASN A 104 -19.61 11.40 3.22
N ASN A 105 -20.16 12.57 2.88
CA ASN A 105 -21.61 12.79 2.88
C ASN A 105 -22.22 12.46 1.50
N ALA A 106 -23.36 11.79 1.50
CA ALA A 106 -24.16 11.50 0.32
C ALA A 106 -25.38 12.43 0.30
N ILE A 107 -25.49 13.29 -0.71
CA ILE A 107 -26.52 14.33 -0.81
C ILE A 107 -27.23 14.20 -2.15
N SER A 108 -28.56 14.15 -2.14
CA SER A 108 -29.37 14.13 -3.35
C SER A 108 -30.38 15.26 -3.41
N LEU A 109 -30.41 15.92 -4.56
CA LEU A 109 -31.24 17.04 -4.90
C LEU A 109 -32.36 16.53 -5.81
N ALA A 110 -33.62 16.52 -5.35
CA ALA A 110 -34.73 15.94 -6.11
C ALA A 110 -35.25 16.94 -7.15
N THR A 111 -36.14 17.87 -6.80
CA THR A 111 -36.85 18.67 -7.81
C THR A 111 -36.69 20.16 -7.56
N GLN A 112 -36.48 20.94 -8.63
CA GLN A 112 -36.54 22.40 -8.60
C GLN A 112 -37.55 22.93 -9.61
N THR A 113 -38.59 23.62 -9.13
CA THR A 113 -39.60 24.22 -10.01
C THR A 113 -39.70 25.71 -9.75
N GLY A 114 -39.55 26.53 -10.80
CA GLY A 114 -39.67 27.99 -10.73
C GLY A 114 -38.37 28.76 -11.00
N THR A 115 -38.50 29.98 -11.55
CA THR A 115 -37.37 30.79 -12.04
C THR A 115 -36.34 31.17 -10.99
N GLU A 116 -36.72 31.18 -9.71
CA GLU A 116 -35.86 31.61 -8.59
C GLU A 116 -35.82 30.61 -7.43
N ALA A 117 -36.21 29.35 -7.62
CA ALA A 117 -35.90 28.32 -6.62
C ALA A 117 -34.39 27.97 -6.69
N SER A 118 -33.75 27.62 -5.57
CA SER A 118 -32.36 27.14 -5.56
C SER A 118 -32.20 25.93 -4.64
N VAL A 119 -31.64 24.86 -5.18
CA VAL A 119 -31.33 23.61 -4.48
C VAL A 119 -29.81 23.41 -4.50
N ARG A 120 -29.19 23.28 -3.32
CA ARG A 120 -27.73 23.13 -3.17
C ARG A 120 -27.41 21.88 -2.36
N GLY A 121 -26.33 21.19 -2.72
CA GLY A 121 -25.81 20.06 -1.95
C GLY A 121 -25.08 20.53 -0.71
N ILE A 122 -23.96 21.23 -0.89
CA ILE A 122 -23.21 21.85 0.21
C ILE A 122 -23.08 23.35 -0.07
N PHE A 123 -23.54 24.17 0.87
CA PHE A 123 -23.40 25.61 0.79
C PHE A 123 -22.57 26.13 1.97
N HIS A 124 -21.53 26.90 1.67
CA HIS A 124 -20.70 27.57 2.65
C HIS A 124 -20.80 29.10 2.46
N ALA A 125 -21.42 29.76 3.43
CA ALA A 125 -21.84 31.16 3.40
C ALA A 125 -20.99 32.02 4.36
N VAL A 126 -19.93 32.67 3.89
CA VAL A 126 -19.30 33.74 4.70
C VAL A 126 -18.63 34.84 3.88
N ALA A 127 -18.67 36.05 4.46
CA ALA A 127 -18.35 37.34 3.86
C ALA A 127 -16.94 37.88 4.14
N ASN A 128 -16.07 37.20 4.91
CA ASN A 128 -14.73 37.72 5.27
C ASN A 128 -13.62 36.65 5.17
N ALA A 129 -12.39 37.09 4.90
CA ALA A 129 -11.19 36.25 4.79
C ALA A 129 -10.87 35.53 6.12
N PHE A 130 -10.68 34.21 6.05
CA PHE A 130 -10.45 33.35 7.23
C PHE A 130 -9.00 33.40 7.74
N THR A 131 -8.78 32.99 8.99
CA THR A 131 -7.45 32.66 9.53
C THR A 131 -7.31 31.15 9.83
N VAL A 132 -8.25 30.31 9.37
CA VAL A 132 -8.42 28.90 9.77
C VAL A 132 -8.66 27.95 8.59
N ASN A 133 -8.45 26.64 8.79
CA ASN A 133 -8.48 25.60 7.75
C ASN A 133 -9.86 24.92 7.64
N HIS A 134 -10.52 25.04 6.49
CA HIS A 134 -11.71 24.25 6.13
C HIS A 134 -11.37 23.24 5.05
N SER A 135 -11.97 22.05 5.08
CA SER A 135 -11.77 21.02 4.06
C SER A 135 -13.05 20.27 3.73
N PHE A 136 -13.24 20.00 2.44
CA PHE A 136 -14.40 19.30 1.90
C PHE A 136 -13.88 18.12 1.09
N LEU A 137 -14.02 16.90 1.62
CA LEU A 137 -13.32 15.73 1.10
C LEU A 137 -14.32 14.61 0.82
N TYR A 138 -14.35 14.05 -0.39
CA TYR A 138 -15.16 12.86 -0.67
C TYR A 138 -16.65 13.06 -0.31
N ASN A 139 -17.27 14.16 -0.68
CA ASN A 139 -18.73 14.28 -0.65
C ASN A 139 -19.31 13.89 -2.01
N SER A 140 -20.53 13.37 -2.05
CA SER A 140 -21.23 13.08 -3.30
C SER A 140 -22.54 13.83 -3.36
N ILE A 141 -22.72 14.58 -4.43
CA ILE A 141 -23.94 15.36 -4.66
C ILE A 141 -24.57 14.89 -5.97
N TYR A 142 -25.76 14.34 -5.86
CA TYR A 142 -26.54 13.84 -6.98
C TYR A 142 -27.73 14.78 -7.24
N ILE A 143 -28.03 15.05 -8.51
CA ILE A 143 -29.27 15.73 -8.90
C ILE A 143 -30.18 14.73 -9.59
N ALA A 144 -31.34 14.47 -9.00
CA ALA A 144 -32.24 13.37 -9.33
C ALA A 144 -33.48 13.77 -10.15
N GLY A 145 -33.90 15.04 -10.15
CA GLY A 145 -35.14 15.48 -10.80
C GLY A 145 -35.04 16.76 -11.65
N SER A 146 -36.16 17.16 -12.24
CA SER A 146 -36.23 18.25 -13.22
C SER A 146 -36.00 19.61 -12.56
N MET A 147 -35.10 20.41 -13.12
CA MET A 147 -34.84 21.80 -12.70
C MET A 147 -35.22 22.76 -13.83
N THR A 148 -36.17 23.67 -13.59
CA THR A 148 -36.65 24.66 -14.58
C THR A 148 -36.39 26.10 -14.10
N GLY A 149 -35.77 26.97 -14.93
CA GLY A 149 -35.53 28.39 -14.60
C GLY A 149 -34.21 28.97 -15.15
N ALA A 150 -34.17 30.30 -15.36
CA ALA A 150 -33.15 31.02 -16.15
C ALA A 150 -31.77 31.22 -15.46
N ALA A 151 -31.61 30.89 -14.17
CA ALA A 151 -30.39 31.18 -13.41
C ALA A 151 -29.59 29.95 -12.95
N ASN A 152 -29.91 28.74 -13.44
CA ASN A 152 -29.56 27.50 -12.73
C ASN A 152 -28.65 26.53 -13.51
N TYR A 153 -27.92 27.02 -14.50
CA TYR A 153 -26.91 26.25 -15.22
C TYR A 153 -25.59 27.02 -15.22
N SER A 154 -24.85 26.96 -14.13
CA SER A 154 -23.46 27.42 -14.15
C SER A 154 -22.64 26.52 -13.26
N TYR A 155 -21.65 25.87 -13.86
CA TYR A 155 -20.59 25.15 -13.16
C TYR A 155 -19.47 26.14 -12.93
N GLY A 156 -19.22 26.57 -11.69
CA GLY A 156 -18.14 27.50 -11.43
C GLY A 156 -18.11 28.06 -10.01
N THR A 157 -16.97 28.64 -9.65
CA THR A 157 -16.80 29.43 -8.43
C THR A 157 -17.14 30.90 -8.67
N GLY A 158 -17.91 31.49 -7.75
CA GLY A 158 -18.09 32.94 -7.63
C GLY A 158 -19.51 33.44 -7.93
N GLY A 159 -20.09 34.13 -6.96
CA GLY A 159 -21.40 34.79 -7.07
C GLY A 159 -22.54 34.04 -6.39
N ALA A 160 -23.58 34.77 -5.96
CA ALA A 160 -24.74 34.25 -5.22
C ALA A 160 -25.68 33.30 -6.03
N GLY A 161 -25.21 32.75 -7.17
CA GLY A 161 -25.94 31.84 -8.05
C GLY A 161 -26.07 30.41 -7.49
N GLY A 162 -27.06 29.66 -7.96
CA GLY A 162 -27.41 28.32 -7.47
C GLY A 162 -26.44 27.23 -7.92
N PHE A 163 -25.45 26.90 -7.09
CA PHE A 163 -24.51 25.79 -7.35
C PHE A 163 -24.77 24.58 -6.43
N PRO A 164 -24.52 23.34 -6.90
CA PRO A 164 -24.63 22.13 -6.07
C PRO A 164 -23.58 22.11 -4.94
N MET A 165 -22.40 22.71 -5.16
CA MET A 165 -21.49 23.14 -4.11
C MET A 165 -21.19 24.62 -4.30
N CYS A 166 -21.46 25.46 -3.31
CA CYS A 166 -21.15 26.89 -3.36
C CYS A 166 -20.30 27.28 -2.16
N VAL A 167 -19.19 27.96 -2.45
CA VAL A 167 -18.27 28.54 -1.47
C VAL A 167 -18.12 30.01 -1.83
N GLN A 168 -18.51 30.91 -0.93
CA GLN A 168 -18.61 32.34 -1.25
C GLN A 168 -17.27 33.12 -1.12
N SER A 169 -16.13 32.45 -0.83
CA SER A 169 -14.82 33.08 -0.56
C SER A 169 -13.70 32.43 -1.37
N SER A 170 -12.84 33.24 -2.00
CA SER A 170 -11.69 32.81 -2.80
C SER A 170 -10.33 32.86 -2.07
N THR A 171 -10.28 33.37 -0.82
CA THR A 171 -9.01 33.87 -0.27
C THR A 171 -8.30 33.00 0.77
N ASN A 172 -8.87 31.91 1.28
CA ASN A 172 -8.20 31.04 2.26
C ASN A 172 -8.57 29.55 2.15
N TRP A 173 -8.86 29.08 0.95
CA TRP A 173 -9.00 27.64 0.71
C TRP A 173 -7.60 27.03 0.64
N ALA A 174 -7.29 26.11 1.55
CA ALA A 174 -6.15 25.22 1.35
C ALA A 174 -6.55 24.28 0.21
N ASP A 175 -6.24 24.66 -1.03
CA ASP A 175 -6.37 23.79 -2.20
C ASP A 175 -5.29 22.71 -2.07
N THR A 176 -5.56 21.78 -1.17
CA THR A 176 -4.78 20.57 -1.05
C THR A 176 -5.24 19.64 -2.15
N SER A 177 -4.30 18.91 -2.74
CA SER A 177 -4.48 17.84 -3.72
C SER A 177 -5.46 16.72 -3.32
N ALA A 178 -6.15 16.84 -2.19
CA ALA A 178 -7.05 15.87 -1.59
C ALA A 178 -8.55 16.23 -1.70
N ASN A 179 -8.92 17.41 -2.24
CA ASN A 179 -10.32 17.85 -2.37
C ASN A 179 -11.09 17.09 -3.47
N ASN A 180 -11.49 15.86 -3.18
CA ASN A 180 -12.15 14.95 -4.12
C ASN A 180 -13.67 14.89 -3.90
N ASN A 181 -14.41 15.95 -4.24
CA ASN A 181 -15.88 15.92 -4.16
C ASN A 181 -16.48 15.51 -5.51
N LEU A 182 -17.41 14.57 -5.51
CA LEU A 182 -18.09 14.07 -6.69
C LEU A 182 -19.43 14.77 -6.87
N TYR A 183 -19.71 15.18 -8.10
CA TYR A 183 -21.03 15.63 -8.51
C TYR A 183 -21.52 14.86 -9.74
N ILE A 184 -22.84 14.57 -9.78
CA ILE A 184 -23.51 13.87 -10.88
C ILE A 184 -24.76 14.66 -11.30
N GLY A 185 -24.80 15.12 -12.55
CA GLY A 185 -25.91 15.90 -13.12
C GLY A 185 -26.71 15.17 -14.21
N LEU A 186 -27.96 15.60 -14.42
CA LEU A 186 -28.91 14.97 -15.37
C LEU A 186 -28.71 15.37 -16.83
N SER A 187 -28.32 16.62 -17.11
CA SER A 187 -28.07 17.04 -18.49
C SER A 187 -26.72 16.46 -18.95
N SER A 188 -26.77 15.54 -19.92
CA SER A 188 -25.64 14.86 -20.58
C SER A 188 -24.91 13.71 -19.85
N GLY A 189 -25.30 13.33 -18.62
CA GLY A 189 -24.60 12.25 -17.89
C GLY A 189 -23.21 12.64 -17.40
N ASN A 190 -23.02 13.95 -17.16
CA ASN A 190 -21.75 14.49 -16.72
C ASN A 190 -21.49 14.14 -15.25
N ILE A 191 -20.33 13.54 -15.01
CA ILE A 191 -19.74 13.31 -13.70
C ILE A 191 -18.57 14.30 -13.57
N GLY A 192 -18.48 15.06 -12.48
CA GLY A 192 -17.42 16.08 -12.32
C GLY A 192 -16.85 16.13 -10.89
N ALA A 193 -15.61 16.64 -10.76
CA ALA A 193 -15.07 17.09 -9.46
C ALA A 193 -15.17 18.59 -9.34
N PHE A 194 -15.49 19.09 -8.15
CA PHE A 194 -15.38 20.51 -7.85
C PHE A 194 -13.92 20.88 -7.51
N ASN A 195 -13.31 21.78 -8.28
CA ASN A 195 -12.14 22.56 -7.85
C ASN A 195 -12.41 24.06 -8.10
N THR A 196 -11.69 24.94 -7.41
CA THR A 196 -11.92 26.39 -7.49
C THR A 196 -11.35 27.06 -8.75
N ILE A 197 -10.76 26.28 -9.66
CA ILE A 197 -9.92 26.77 -10.75
C ILE A 197 -10.57 26.53 -12.12
N ASN A 198 -11.47 25.55 -12.28
CA ASN A 198 -12.05 25.18 -13.57
C ASN A 198 -13.59 25.29 -13.60
N THR A 199 -14.09 26.14 -14.50
CA THR A 199 -15.51 26.40 -14.78
C THR A 199 -16.10 25.46 -15.85
N GLY A 200 -15.43 24.34 -16.16
CA GLY A 200 -15.92 23.31 -17.07
C GLY A 200 -15.45 21.94 -16.58
N LEU A 201 -16.36 21.14 -16.04
CA LEU A 201 -16.01 19.89 -15.35
C LEU A 201 -16.89 18.77 -15.87
N ASP A 202 -16.39 18.06 -16.88
CA ASP A 202 -16.92 16.78 -17.36
C ASP A 202 -16.09 15.60 -16.82
N PHE A 203 -16.49 14.37 -17.15
CA PHE A 203 -15.85 13.16 -16.62
C PHE A 203 -14.40 13.01 -17.10
N ALA A 204 -14.11 13.52 -18.31
CA ALA A 204 -12.77 13.59 -18.85
C ALA A 204 -11.87 14.49 -17.98
N THR A 205 -12.37 15.68 -17.65
CA THR A 205 -11.68 16.68 -16.83
C THR A 205 -11.51 16.21 -15.38
N TRP A 206 -12.48 15.47 -14.83
CA TRP A 206 -12.37 14.79 -13.54
C TRP A 206 -11.21 13.78 -13.52
N LYS A 207 -11.10 12.91 -14.54
CA LYS A 207 -10.02 11.92 -14.62
C LYS A 207 -8.64 12.56 -14.70
N THR A 208 -8.49 13.66 -15.45
CA THR A 208 -7.21 14.36 -15.56
C THR A 208 -6.84 15.14 -14.31
N ASN A 209 -7.81 15.75 -13.62
CA ASN A 209 -7.55 16.67 -12.50
C ASN A 209 -7.54 16.03 -11.12
N SER A 210 -8.12 14.83 -10.94
CA SER A 210 -8.13 14.07 -9.67
C SER A 210 -6.78 13.43 -9.32
N LEU A 211 -5.66 13.97 -9.82
CA LEU A 211 -4.33 13.34 -9.84
C LEU A 211 -4.35 11.92 -10.46
N GLY A 212 -5.34 11.69 -11.32
CA GLY A 212 -5.65 10.42 -11.93
C GLY A 212 -6.32 9.48 -10.94
N ASP A 213 -7.60 9.21 -11.19
CA ASP A 213 -8.12 7.86 -10.99
C ASP A 213 -7.34 6.88 -11.87
N LYS A 214 -6.15 6.55 -11.38
CA LYS A 214 -5.10 5.79 -12.04
C LYS A 214 -5.43 4.30 -12.17
N SER A 215 -6.51 3.86 -11.53
CA SER A 215 -6.97 2.48 -11.49
C SER A 215 -8.31 2.27 -12.21
N SER A 216 -9.08 3.32 -12.48
CA SER A 216 -10.33 3.21 -13.23
C SER A 216 -10.08 2.85 -14.70
N LEU A 217 -10.70 1.73 -15.08
CA LEU A 217 -10.67 1.22 -16.44
C LEU A 217 -11.61 1.98 -17.38
N ALA A 218 -12.46 2.90 -16.89
CA ALA A 218 -13.30 3.73 -17.76
C ALA A 218 -12.44 4.57 -18.72
N ASP A 219 -12.70 4.49 -20.02
CA ASP A 219 -12.06 5.36 -21.00
C ASP A 219 -12.70 6.77 -20.94
N ILE A 220 -11.93 7.79 -21.30
CA ILE A 220 -12.29 9.22 -21.30
C ILE A 220 -13.52 9.49 -22.19
N VAL A 221 -13.76 8.62 -23.18
CA VAL A 221 -14.86 8.73 -24.15
C VAL A 221 -16.14 7.99 -23.70
N ALA A 222 -16.05 7.15 -22.66
CA ALA A 222 -17.19 6.37 -22.20
C ALA A 222 -18.10 7.22 -21.29
N ASN A 223 -19.17 7.79 -21.84
CA ASN A 223 -20.27 8.30 -21.02
C ASN A 223 -20.78 7.16 -20.14
N VAL A 224 -20.75 7.34 -18.82
CA VAL A 224 -21.32 6.38 -17.87
C VAL A 224 -22.72 6.86 -17.50
N PRO A 225 -23.80 6.26 -18.02
CA PRO A 225 -25.14 6.68 -17.67
C PRO A 225 -25.36 6.46 -16.17
N VAL A 226 -25.90 7.47 -15.49
CA VAL A 226 -26.22 7.44 -14.06
C VAL A 226 -27.10 6.23 -13.70
N ALA A 227 -28.06 5.90 -14.56
CA ALA A 227 -28.94 4.74 -14.40
C ALA A 227 -28.21 3.39 -14.43
N ASN A 228 -26.97 3.34 -14.94
CA ASN A 228 -26.14 2.14 -14.95
C ASN A 228 -25.19 2.08 -13.74
N LEU A 229 -25.09 3.16 -12.95
CA LEU A 229 -24.30 3.22 -11.72
C LEU A 229 -25.17 2.92 -10.49
N TRP A 230 -26.38 3.48 -10.39
CA TRP A 230 -27.17 3.50 -9.16
C TRP A 230 -28.53 2.79 -9.29
N SER A 231 -28.93 2.03 -8.27
CA SER A 231 -30.12 1.18 -8.31
C SER A 231 -31.44 1.94 -8.22
N ASN A 232 -31.42 3.21 -7.77
CA ASN A 232 -32.60 4.05 -7.73
C ASN A 232 -32.24 5.52 -8.01
N THR A 233 -32.45 5.94 -9.25
CA THR A 233 -32.22 7.32 -9.71
C THR A 233 -33.29 8.31 -9.25
N ALA A 234 -34.44 7.84 -8.74
CA ALA A 234 -35.58 8.65 -8.35
C ALA A 234 -35.60 9.03 -6.86
N ASN A 235 -35.22 8.09 -5.97
CA ASN A 235 -35.16 8.30 -4.51
C ASN A 235 -33.73 8.40 -3.97
N ALA A 236 -32.73 8.33 -4.87
CA ALA A 236 -31.32 8.54 -4.58
C ALA A 236 -30.77 7.77 -3.37
N THR A 237 -31.23 6.53 -3.20
CA THR A 237 -30.42 5.57 -2.49
C THR A 237 -29.24 5.29 -3.41
N MET A 238 -28.09 5.90 -3.11
CA MET A 238 -26.82 5.75 -3.83
C MET A 238 -26.25 4.33 -3.66
N THR A 239 -27.07 3.32 -3.88
CA THR A 239 -26.69 1.91 -3.88
C THR A 239 -26.21 1.58 -5.29
N LEU A 240 -24.98 1.10 -5.43
CA LEU A 240 -24.46 0.72 -6.74
C LEU A 240 -25.30 -0.41 -7.36
N LEU A 241 -25.34 -0.49 -8.69
CA LEU A 241 -25.90 -1.62 -9.43
C LEU A 241 -24.81 -2.66 -9.69
N PRO A 242 -24.59 -3.66 -8.82
CA PRO A 242 -23.43 -4.54 -8.93
C PRO A 242 -23.49 -5.47 -10.15
N ALA A 243 -24.66 -5.59 -10.79
CA ALA A 243 -24.83 -6.33 -12.04
C ALA A 243 -24.32 -5.56 -13.28
N GLN A 244 -24.09 -4.25 -13.19
CA GLN A 244 -23.66 -3.41 -14.30
C GLN A 244 -22.14 -3.24 -14.30
N SER A 245 -21.49 -3.45 -15.46
CA SER A 245 -20.01 -3.37 -15.57
C SER A 245 -19.48 -1.99 -15.24
N VAL A 246 -20.25 -0.96 -15.56
CA VAL A 246 -19.86 0.42 -15.28
C VAL A 246 -19.92 0.78 -13.79
N ALA A 247 -20.73 0.09 -12.98
CA ALA A 247 -20.75 0.27 -11.53
C ALA A 247 -19.45 -0.21 -10.87
N TRP A 248 -18.76 -1.17 -11.50
CA TRP A 248 -17.43 -1.62 -11.06
C TRP A 248 -16.31 -0.66 -11.46
N TYR A 249 -16.55 0.34 -12.32
CA TYR A 249 -15.60 1.44 -12.56
C TYR A 249 -15.54 2.41 -11.38
N ALA A 250 -16.62 2.48 -10.59
CA ALA A 250 -16.76 3.35 -9.43
C ALA A 250 -16.20 2.73 -8.13
N TYR A 251 -15.85 1.44 -8.18
CA TYR A 251 -15.52 0.65 -7.01
C TYR A 251 -14.04 0.82 -6.64
N GLY A 252 -13.75 1.37 -5.45
CA GLY A 252 -12.41 1.74 -5.02
C GLY A 252 -12.17 1.67 -3.50
N GLN A 253 -10.89 1.65 -3.06
CA GLN A 253 -10.49 1.96 -1.69
C GLN A 253 -9.85 3.36 -1.76
N GLY A 254 -10.52 4.36 -1.20
CA GLY A 254 -10.19 5.77 -1.40
C GLY A 254 -8.73 6.17 -1.08
N THR A 255 -8.35 7.39 -1.49
CA THR A 255 -7.02 7.95 -1.21
C THR A 255 -6.79 8.18 0.30
N PRO A 256 -5.55 7.96 0.81
CA PRO A 256 -5.17 8.30 2.17
C PRO A 256 -5.50 9.77 2.51
N VAL A 257 -6.25 9.99 3.59
CA VAL A 257 -6.42 11.33 4.15
C VAL A 257 -5.21 11.61 5.02
N ASN A 258 -4.21 12.31 4.49
CA ASN A 258 -3.05 12.72 5.28
C ASN A 258 -3.37 14.03 6.02
N TYR A 259 -4.35 13.97 6.93
CA TYR A 259 -4.73 15.09 7.78
C TYR A 259 -4.70 14.67 9.26
N PRO A 260 -4.16 15.49 10.19
CA PRO A 260 -3.81 15.06 11.56
C PRO A 260 -4.98 14.63 12.49
N SER A 261 -6.19 14.42 11.96
CA SER A 261 -7.39 14.19 12.77
C SER A 261 -8.44 13.24 12.15
N ILE A 262 -8.17 12.58 11.01
CA ILE A 262 -9.13 11.67 10.34
C ILE A 262 -8.47 10.30 10.13
N PHE A 263 -8.42 9.48 11.19
CA PHE A 263 -7.67 8.22 11.19
C PHE A 263 -8.52 6.96 11.00
N LEU A 264 -9.86 7.02 11.00
CA LEU A 264 -10.74 5.85 10.99
C LEU A 264 -11.75 5.88 9.81
N ASP A 265 -12.03 4.72 9.22
CA ASP A 265 -13.03 4.49 8.17
C ASP A 265 -14.46 4.35 8.76
N ILE A 266 -15.48 4.11 7.92
CA ILE A 266 -16.89 3.95 8.36
C ILE A 266 -17.12 2.79 9.35
N ASN A 267 -16.21 1.82 9.41
CA ASN A 267 -16.28 0.65 10.29
C ASN A 267 -15.35 0.78 11.51
N GLY A 268 -14.74 1.95 11.72
CA GLY A 268 -13.78 2.17 12.82
C GLY A 268 -12.40 1.56 12.58
N VAL A 269 -12.06 1.21 11.33
CA VAL A 269 -10.76 0.67 10.94
C VAL A 269 -9.80 1.82 10.60
N GLY A 270 -8.54 1.71 11.01
CA GLY A 270 -7.49 2.67 10.66
C GLY A 270 -7.40 2.90 9.16
N ARG A 271 -7.59 4.15 8.70
CA ARG A 271 -7.34 4.54 7.32
C ARG A 271 -5.85 4.40 7.02
N SER A 272 -5.51 3.83 5.87
CA SER A 272 -4.11 3.67 5.47
C SER A 272 -3.42 5.03 5.42
N THR A 273 -2.32 5.18 6.14
CA THR A 273 -1.47 6.40 6.15
C THR A 273 -0.45 6.41 5.02
N THR A 274 -0.43 5.37 4.18
CA THR A 274 0.46 5.25 3.01
C THR A 274 -0.38 4.96 1.77
N ILE A 275 0.06 5.45 0.60
CA ILE A 275 -0.55 5.19 -0.72
C ILE A 275 -0.23 3.74 -1.12
N VAL A 276 -0.70 2.80 -0.30
CA VAL A 276 -0.56 1.38 -0.55
C VAL A 276 -1.97 0.79 -0.58
N GLY A 277 -2.69 1.09 -1.67
CA GLY A 277 -3.57 0.12 -2.35
C GLY A 277 -5.04 0.50 -2.44
N GLY A 278 -5.53 0.76 -3.65
CA GLY A 278 -6.95 0.98 -3.93
C GLY A 278 -7.23 1.76 -5.22
N PRO A 279 -8.30 1.46 -5.98
CA PRO A 279 -8.85 2.38 -6.98
C PRO A 279 -9.43 3.60 -6.27
N THR A 280 -9.40 4.77 -6.90
CA THR A 280 -10.14 5.91 -6.35
C THR A 280 -11.63 5.63 -6.49
N THR A 281 -12.39 5.81 -5.42
CA THR A 281 -13.85 5.75 -5.51
C THR A 281 -14.38 6.90 -6.35
N ILE A 282 -15.36 6.61 -7.20
CA ILE A 282 -16.26 7.65 -7.69
C ILE A 282 -17.13 8.03 -6.49
N GLY A 283 -16.68 9.00 -5.70
CA GLY A 283 -17.45 9.59 -4.61
C GLY A 283 -17.22 9.02 -3.20
N CYS A 284 -18.14 9.39 -2.31
CA CYS A 284 -18.04 9.43 -0.85
C CYS A 284 -18.21 8.09 -0.14
N ALA A 285 -18.66 7.07 -0.85
CA ALA A 285 -19.05 5.82 -0.26
C ALA A 285 -17.90 4.83 -0.40
N GLU A 286 -17.20 4.55 0.70
CA GLU A 286 -16.53 3.27 0.92
C GLU A 286 -17.63 2.18 0.88
N GLN A 287 -18.07 1.80 -0.32
CA GLN A 287 -19.04 0.73 -0.45
C GLN A 287 -18.32 -0.57 -0.14
N SER A 288 -18.82 -1.32 0.84
CA SER A 288 -18.46 -2.71 0.99
C SER A 288 -18.61 -3.40 -0.36
N LEU A 289 -17.72 -4.34 -0.65
CA LEU A 289 -17.78 -5.09 -1.90
C LEU A 289 -19.19 -5.62 -2.05
N PRO A 290 -19.84 -5.42 -3.21
CA PRO A 290 -21.03 -6.18 -3.46
C PRO A 290 -20.69 -7.66 -3.31
N SER A 291 -21.58 -8.41 -2.65
CA SER A 291 -21.42 -9.85 -2.48
C SER A 291 -21.47 -10.60 -3.82
N SER A 292 -21.94 -9.96 -4.88
CA SER A 292 -21.93 -10.49 -6.24
C SER A 292 -20.60 -10.21 -6.95
N ALA A 293 -20.16 -11.16 -7.79
CA ALA A 293 -18.96 -11.04 -8.60
C ALA A 293 -19.07 -9.94 -9.69
N PRO A 294 -17.95 -9.41 -10.21
CA PRO A 294 -17.96 -8.51 -11.35
C PRO A 294 -18.56 -9.15 -12.61
N PRO A 295 -19.09 -8.36 -13.55
CA PRO A 295 -19.69 -8.88 -14.78
C PRO A 295 -18.73 -9.72 -15.60
N THR A 296 -19.30 -10.70 -16.28
CA THR A 296 -18.55 -11.67 -17.09
C THR A 296 -18.52 -11.22 -18.53
N ILE A 297 -17.33 -11.18 -19.13
CA ILE A 297 -17.10 -10.94 -20.55
C ILE A 297 -16.87 -12.29 -21.22
N THR A 298 -17.63 -12.62 -22.26
CA THR A 298 -17.57 -13.95 -22.90
C THR A 298 -17.33 -13.81 -24.39
N ASN A 299 -16.41 -14.62 -24.93
CA ASN A 299 -16.24 -14.82 -26.36
C ASN A 299 -16.46 -16.30 -26.70
N THR A 300 -17.19 -16.56 -27.78
CA THR A 300 -17.35 -17.90 -28.35
C THR A 300 -16.19 -18.21 -29.30
N ILE A 301 -15.51 -19.32 -29.05
CA ILE A 301 -14.30 -19.74 -29.75
C ILE A 301 -14.67 -20.75 -30.83
N ASN A 302 -14.56 -20.33 -32.09
CA ASN A 302 -14.96 -21.12 -33.25
C ASN A 302 -13.77 -21.50 -34.16
N ALA A 303 -12.59 -20.92 -33.92
CA ALA A 303 -11.37 -21.20 -34.67
C ALA A 303 -10.13 -20.82 -33.84
N THR A 304 -8.94 -21.12 -34.37
CA THR A 304 -7.68 -20.50 -33.91
C THR A 304 -7.69 -19.01 -34.22
N GLY A 305 -7.04 -18.20 -33.38
CA GLY A 305 -6.96 -16.75 -33.55
C GLY A 305 -7.02 -16.00 -32.23
N THR A 306 -6.89 -14.67 -32.31
CA THR A 306 -6.90 -13.78 -31.15
C THR A 306 -8.30 -13.26 -30.84
N TYR A 307 -8.71 -13.41 -29.59
CA TYR A 307 -10.00 -12.97 -29.06
C TYR A 307 -9.76 -11.89 -27.99
N ASN A 308 -10.37 -10.73 -28.18
CA ASN A 308 -10.16 -9.55 -27.35
C ASN A 308 -11.24 -9.44 -26.26
N TYR A 309 -10.83 -9.05 -25.05
CA TYR A 309 -11.71 -8.85 -23.89
C TYR A 309 -11.58 -7.42 -23.41
N SER A 310 -12.69 -6.67 -23.51
CA SER A 310 -12.72 -5.26 -23.12
C SER A 310 -13.61 -5.01 -21.91
N PHE A 311 -13.11 -4.20 -20.99
CA PHE A 311 -13.81 -3.73 -19.79
C PHE A 311 -13.50 -2.25 -19.61
N GLY A 312 -14.48 -1.40 -19.29
CA GLY A 312 -14.18 0.04 -19.19
C GLY A 312 -14.11 0.79 -20.52
N GLY A 313 -14.35 0.13 -21.66
CA GLY A 313 -13.92 0.66 -22.96
C GLY A 313 -12.43 0.46 -23.23
N LYS A 314 -11.71 -0.21 -22.32
CA LYS A 314 -10.30 -0.58 -22.44
C LYS A 314 -10.14 -2.08 -22.72
N LEU A 315 -9.12 -2.44 -23.47
CA LEU A 315 -8.74 -3.83 -23.70
C LEU A 315 -7.97 -4.33 -22.48
N ILE A 316 -8.47 -5.35 -21.80
CA ILE A 316 -7.85 -5.87 -20.56
C ILE A 316 -7.12 -7.19 -20.78
N ALA A 317 -7.59 -8.00 -21.73
CA ALA A 317 -6.89 -9.22 -22.14
C ALA A 317 -7.09 -9.49 -23.64
N ALA A 318 -6.11 -10.15 -24.24
CA ALA A 318 -6.26 -10.80 -25.54
C ALA A 318 -5.78 -12.25 -25.43
N ILE A 319 -6.60 -13.20 -25.87
CA ILE A 319 -6.31 -14.64 -25.80
C ILE A 319 -6.18 -15.16 -27.22
N THR A 320 -5.01 -15.69 -27.56
CA THR A 320 -4.73 -16.26 -28.87
C THR A 320 -4.77 -17.77 -28.80
N ILE A 321 -5.76 -18.38 -29.45
CA ILE A 321 -5.93 -19.83 -29.52
C ILE A 321 -5.04 -20.39 -30.62
N ASN A 322 -4.13 -21.28 -30.23
CA ASN A 322 -3.09 -21.85 -31.09
C ASN A 322 -3.36 -23.34 -31.37
N PRO A 323 -2.86 -23.89 -32.49
CA PRO A 323 -2.74 -25.33 -32.67
C PRO A 323 -1.91 -25.95 -31.52
N PRO A 324 -2.18 -27.20 -31.07
CA PRO A 324 -3.10 -28.17 -31.65
C PRO A 324 -4.55 -28.09 -31.11
N THR A 325 -4.99 -26.95 -30.57
CA THR A 325 -6.36 -26.81 -30.04
C THR A 325 -7.40 -27.22 -31.09
N SER A 326 -8.33 -28.08 -30.67
CA SER A 326 -9.41 -28.63 -31.49
C SER A 326 -10.69 -28.75 -30.65
N GLY A 327 -11.81 -29.18 -31.25
CA GLY A 327 -13.11 -29.17 -30.57
C GLY A 327 -13.65 -27.75 -30.37
N PHE A 328 -13.60 -26.94 -31.44
CA PHE A 328 -14.16 -25.59 -31.46
C PHE A 328 -15.67 -25.58 -31.18
N ASN A 329 -16.22 -24.41 -30.82
CA ASN A 329 -17.53 -24.15 -30.20
C ASN A 329 -17.52 -24.31 -28.68
N PHE A 330 -16.65 -23.55 -28.01
CA PHE A 330 -16.64 -23.40 -26.56
C PHE A 330 -16.53 -21.92 -26.20
N ASP A 331 -17.00 -21.54 -25.01
CA ASP A 331 -16.97 -20.16 -24.55
C ASP A 331 -15.82 -19.96 -23.56
N ILE A 332 -15.05 -18.88 -23.74
CA ILE A 332 -14.10 -18.40 -22.74
C ILE A 332 -14.67 -17.15 -22.10
N SER A 333 -14.84 -17.22 -20.78
CA SER A 333 -15.32 -16.12 -19.96
C SER A 333 -14.21 -15.53 -19.09
N LEU A 334 -14.29 -14.22 -18.88
CA LEU A 334 -13.35 -13.43 -18.08
C LEU A 334 -14.09 -12.53 -17.09
N ARG A 335 -13.56 -12.44 -15.88
CA ARG A 335 -13.94 -11.46 -14.85
C ARG A 335 -12.71 -10.71 -14.34
N HIS A 336 -12.76 -9.38 -14.38
CA HIS A 336 -11.68 -8.51 -13.89
C HIS A 336 -11.96 -8.02 -12.47
N PHE A 337 -11.00 -8.21 -11.56
CA PHE A 337 -11.04 -7.73 -10.18
C PHE A 337 -10.02 -6.62 -9.98
N GLY A 338 -10.40 -5.39 -10.35
CA GLY A 338 -9.54 -4.22 -10.22
C GLY A 338 -9.39 -3.76 -8.77
N GLY A 339 -8.22 -3.20 -8.44
CA GLY A 339 -7.97 -2.61 -7.13
C GLY A 339 -7.68 -3.60 -6.01
N ARG A 340 -7.58 -4.88 -6.34
CA ARG A 340 -7.38 -5.97 -5.38
C ARG A 340 -6.04 -6.63 -5.67
N ILE A 341 -5.21 -6.73 -4.63
CA ILE A 341 -4.07 -7.64 -4.70
C ILE A 341 -4.66 -9.06 -4.84
N PRO A 342 -4.08 -9.93 -5.68
CA PRO A 342 -4.47 -11.32 -5.75
C PRO A 342 -4.44 -11.98 -4.35
N PRO A 343 -5.16 -13.10 -4.12
CA PRO A 343 -5.18 -13.80 -2.84
C PRO A 343 -3.82 -14.45 -2.42
N ASN A 344 -2.73 -13.69 -2.41
CA ASN A 344 -1.40 -14.10 -1.97
C ASN A 344 -0.66 -12.85 -1.45
N PRO A 345 -0.32 -12.76 -0.14
CA PRO A 345 0.15 -11.53 0.50
C PRO A 345 1.59 -11.13 0.12
N SER A 346 2.22 -11.77 -0.85
CA SER A 346 3.64 -11.57 -1.19
C SER A 346 3.98 -10.19 -1.76
N GLY A 347 3.01 -9.30 -2.00
CA GLY A 347 3.28 -7.90 -2.40
C GLY A 347 3.92 -7.73 -3.79
N GLN A 348 4.09 -8.82 -4.54
CA GLN A 348 4.77 -8.88 -5.84
C GLN A 348 3.83 -8.68 -7.04
N TYR A 349 2.58 -8.31 -6.79
CA TYR A 349 1.53 -8.27 -7.82
C TYR A 349 1.06 -6.83 -8.11
N GLY A 350 0.56 -6.65 -9.33
CA GLY A 350 -0.19 -5.47 -9.72
C GLY A 350 -1.50 -5.33 -8.95
N ALA A 351 -2.17 -4.18 -9.12
CA ALA A 351 -3.39 -3.83 -8.41
C ALA A 351 -4.65 -4.49 -9.01
N GLY A 352 -4.61 -5.79 -9.29
CA GLY A 352 -5.76 -6.54 -9.82
C GLY A 352 -5.41 -7.96 -10.25
N TYR A 353 -6.47 -8.74 -10.51
CA TYR A 353 -6.36 -10.06 -11.13
C TYR A 353 -7.57 -10.36 -12.03
N ASP A 354 -7.38 -11.28 -12.97
CA ASP A 354 -8.39 -11.73 -13.92
C ASP A 354 -8.71 -13.20 -13.68
N SER A 355 -9.99 -13.52 -13.47
CA SER A 355 -10.48 -14.90 -13.45
C SER A 355 -10.91 -15.28 -14.85
N ILE A 356 -10.21 -16.23 -15.46
CA ILE A 356 -10.46 -16.68 -16.84
C ILE A 356 -10.80 -18.16 -16.79
N TYR A 357 -11.85 -18.58 -17.49
CA TYR A 357 -12.33 -19.96 -17.48
C TYR A 357 -13.14 -20.31 -18.73
N VAL A 358 -13.19 -21.59 -19.05
CA VAL A 358 -14.15 -22.11 -20.05
C VAL A 358 -15.52 -22.14 -19.39
N SER A 359 -16.48 -21.40 -19.92
CA SER A 359 -17.83 -21.28 -19.37
C SER A 359 -18.86 -22.17 -20.05
N SER A 360 -18.55 -22.65 -21.25
CA SER A 360 -19.38 -23.59 -22.02
C SER A 360 -18.51 -24.39 -22.98
N GLY A 361 -18.91 -25.61 -23.32
CA GLY A 361 -18.15 -26.51 -24.21
C GLY A 361 -16.92 -27.13 -23.55
N THR A 362 -16.14 -27.89 -24.33
CA THR A 362 -14.94 -28.59 -23.83
C THR A 362 -13.86 -28.61 -24.91
N PRO A 363 -12.87 -27.68 -24.86
CA PRO A 363 -11.77 -27.70 -25.82
C PRO A 363 -10.92 -28.95 -25.66
N THR A 364 -10.41 -29.48 -26.77
CA THR A 364 -9.49 -30.63 -26.79
C THR A 364 -8.10 -30.17 -27.20
N GLY A 365 -7.07 -30.53 -26.43
CA GLY A 365 -5.68 -30.14 -26.72
C GLY A 365 -5.43 -28.63 -26.63
N LEU A 366 -6.10 -27.96 -25.68
CA LEU A 366 -6.01 -26.51 -25.48
C LEU A 366 -4.54 -26.05 -25.41
N ASN A 367 -4.19 -25.13 -26.29
CA ASN A 367 -2.92 -24.43 -26.36
C ASN A 367 -3.21 -22.96 -26.72
N TYR A 368 -2.79 -22.03 -25.89
CA TYR A 368 -3.07 -20.61 -26.11
C TYR A 368 -2.01 -19.70 -25.52
N ASP A 369 -1.98 -18.48 -26.03
CA ASP A 369 -1.20 -17.38 -25.48
C ASP A 369 -2.15 -16.34 -24.89
N ILE A 370 -1.71 -15.63 -23.86
CA ILE A 370 -2.46 -14.55 -23.23
C ILE A 370 -1.61 -13.28 -23.18
N ASN A 371 -2.20 -12.18 -23.61
CA ASN A 371 -1.73 -10.84 -23.32
C ASN A 371 -2.61 -10.23 -22.24
N LEU A 372 -2.02 -9.84 -21.11
CA LEU A 372 -2.70 -9.03 -20.09
C LEU A 372 -2.22 -7.59 -20.22
N TYR A 373 -3.17 -6.70 -20.50
CA TYR A 373 -2.88 -5.30 -20.73
C TYR A 373 -2.71 -4.56 -19.41
N SER A 374 -1.62 -3.81 -19.32
CA SER A 374 -1.27 -2.96 -18.18
C SER A 374 -1.43 -1.50 -18.58
N TYR A 375 -2.25 -0.76 -17.84
CA TYR A 375 -2.36 0.69 -17.95
C TYR A 375 -1.48 1.40 -16.89
N PRO A 376 -1.08 2.67 -17.09
CA PRO A 376 -0.24 3.39 -16.15
C PRO A 376 -0.74 3.29 -14.71
N ASN A 377 0.14 2.93 -13.76
CA ASN A 377 -0.10 2.71 -12.31
C ASN A 377 -0.92 1.46 -11.91
N GLN A 378 -1.38 0.61 -12.84
CA GLN A 378 -1.94 -0.72 -12.50
C GLN A 378 -0.87 -1.74 -12.12
N VAL A 379 0.37 -1.47 -12.53
CA VAL A 379 1.58 -2.19 -12.14
C VAL A 379 1.89 -2.03 -10.64
N TYR A 380 1.41 -0.95 -10.02
CA TYR A 380 1.38 -0.75 -8.56
C TYR A 380 2.73 -1.01 -7.86
N ASN A 381 2.95 -2.20 -7.28
CA ASN A 381 4.20 -2.59 -6.61
C ASN A 381 5.31 -3.01 -7.58
N ILE A 382 5.00 -3.18 -8.87
CA ILE A 382 5.98 -3.51 -9.91
C ILE A 382 6.75 -2.23 -10.25
N VAL A 383 7.94 -2.12 -9.67
CA VAL A 383 8.80 -0.92 -9.76
C VAL A 383 9.36 -0.73 -11.16
N THR A 384 9.71 -1.83 -11.85
CA THR A 384 10.30 -1.79 -13.19
C THR A 384 9.29 -2.32 -14.22
N PRO A 385 8.64 -1.46 -15.02
CA PRO A 385 7.62 -1.90 -15.98
C PRO A 385 8.11 -2.97 -16.98
N ALA A 386 9.38 -2.90 -17.41
CA ALA A 386 10.00 -3.90 -18.29
C ALA A 386 10.06 -5.31 -17.67
N ASN A 387 10.02 -5.40 -16.34
CA ASN A 387 10.10 -6.64 -15.60
C ASN A 387 8.72 -7.23 -15.30
N THR A 388 7.63 -6.56 -15.74
CA THR A 388 6.27 -7.05 -15.62
C THR A 388 6.09 -8.40 -16.32
N ARG A 389 5.48 -9.35 -15.62
CA ARG A 389 5.14 -10.70 -16.09
C ARG A 389 3.71 -11.04 -15.70
N ILE A 390 3.26 -12.22 -16.12
CA ILE A 390 1.99 -12.81 -15.72
C ILE A 390 2.27 -13.95 -14.73
N ALA A 391 1.56 -13.96 -13.61
CA ALA A 391 1.45 -15.10 -12.73
C ALA A 391 0.14 -15.84 -12.97
N LYS A 392 0.15 -17.16 -12.84
CA LYS A 392 -1.03 -18.01 -12.93
C LYS A 392 -1.24 -18.76 -11.62
N SER A 393 -2.45 -18.80 -11.10
CA SER A 393 -2.73 -19.60 -9.91
C SER A 393 -2.95 -21.08 -10.26
N SER A 394 -2.39 -21.98 -9.44
CA SER A 394 -2.58 -23.43 -9.55
C SER A 394 -3.76 -23.97 -8.73
N ASN A 395 -4.32 -23.18 -7.82
CA ASN A 395 -5.31 -23.63 -6.82
C ASN A 395 -6.33 -22.51 -6.46
N GLN A 396 -6.86 -21.80 -7.46
CA GLN A 396 -7.90 -20.78 -7.28
C GLN A 396 -7.50 -19.61 -6.35
N GLY A 397 -6.22 -19.25 -6.36
CA GLY A 397 -5.68 -18.06 -5.72
C GLY A 397 -4.80 -18.34 -4.51
N ALA A 398 -4.77 -19.54 -3.94
CA ALA A 398 -3.98 -19.82 -2.73
C ALA A 398 -2.46 -20.01 -2.98
N ALA A 399 -2.06 -20.32 -4.21
CA ALA A 399 -0.72 -20.50 -4.70
C ALA A 399 -0.64 -19.96 -6.13
N TRP A 400 0.51 -19.37 -6.45
CA TRP A 400 0.74 -18.64 -7.68
C TRP A 400 2.09 -19.05 -8.25
N ASP A 401 2.08 -19.41 -9.52
CA ASP A 401 3.28 -19.68 -10.30
C ASP A 401 3.67 -18.38 -11.01
N VAL A 402 4.68 -17.72 -10.45
CA VAL A 402 5.37 -16.58 -11.03
C VAL A 402 6.46 -17.18 -11.92
N GLN A 403 6.51 -16.79 -13.19
CA GLN A 403 7.36 -17.36 -14.27
C GLN A 403 6.66 -18.40 -15.15
N LEU A 404 5.72 -17.94 -15.96
CA LEU A 404 5.48 -18.60 -17.24
C LEU A 404 6.73 -18.36 -18.10
N ALA A 405 7.57 -19.39 -18.24
CA ALA A 405 8.96 -19.37 -18.73
C ALA A 405 9.23 -18.66 -20.08
N ASN A 406 8.18 -18.26 -20.80
CA ASN A 406 8.24 -17.64 -22.13
C ASN A 406 7.61 -16.23 -22.17
N GLY A 407 7.32 -15.61 -21.04
CA GLY A 407 6.60 -14.34 -21.01
C GLY A 407 7.46 -13.11 -21.34
N SER A 408 6.92 -12.18 -22.13
CA SER A 408 7.55 -10.91 -22.51
C SER A 408 6.71 -9.70 -22.06
N TYR A 409 7.33 -8.54 -21.89
CA TYR A 409 6.62 -7.28 -21.71
C TYR A 409 6.79 -6.40 -22.95
N THR A 410 5.68 -5.89 -23.48
CA THR A 410 5.67 -4.92 -24.59
C THR A 410 5.25 -3.57 -24.05
N ALA A 411 6.16 -2.59 -24.12
CA ALA A 411 5.84 -1.21 -23.81
C ALA A 411 4.96 -0.60 -24.92
N GLY A 412 4.03 0.26 -24.54
CA GLY A 412 3.19 0.99 -25.48
C GLY A 412 1.95 1.56 -24.82
N PRO A 413 1.12 2.31 -25.56
CA PRO A 413 -0.25 2.60 -25.18
C PRO A 413 -1.23 1.72 -26.00
N PRO A 414 -1.83 0.65 -25.42
CA PRO A 414 -1.59 0.10 -24.09
C PRO A 414 -0.39 -0.85 -24.05
N ALA A 415 0.28 -0.92 -22.89
CA ALA A 415 1.35 -1.85 -22.64
C ALA A 415 0.75 -3.20 -22.21
N PHE A 416 1.48 -4.29 -22.38
CA PHE A 416 0.98 -5.60 -21.95
C PHE A 416 2.12 -6.57 -21.62
N ALA A 417 1.84 -7.49 -20.70
CA ALA A 417 2.65 -8.69 -20.52
C ALA A 417 2.04 -9.86 -21.29
N THR A 418 2.88 -10.76 -21.77
CA THR A 418 2.50 -11.95 -22.53
C THR A 418 2.88 -13.20 -21.75
N ALA A 419 2.08 -14.26 -21.86
CA ALA A 419 2.48 -15.61 -21.54
C ALA A 419 2.03 -16.56 -22.65
N THR A 420 2.90 -17.49 -23.03
CA THR A 420 2.67 -18.35 -24.21
C THR A 420 2.62 -19.83 -23.84
N GLY A 421 1.99 -20.63 -24.69
CA GLY A 421 1.98 -22.10 -24.58
C GLY A 421 1.16 -22.64 -23.40
N LEU A 422 0.12 -21.93 -22.98
CA LEU A 422 -0.71 -22.31 -21.85
C LEU A 422 -1.73 -23.38 -22.24
N THR A 423 -1.94 -24.34 -21.35
CA THR A 423 -2.83 -25.49 -21.58
C THR A 423 -4.05 -25.54 -20.67
N SER A 424 -4.17 -24.59 -19.73
CA SER A 424 -5.32 -24.47 -18.84
C SER A 424 -5.54 -23.04 -18.37
N PHE A 425 -6.80 -22.63 -18.26
CA PHE A 425 -7.20 -21.36 -17.67
C PHE A 425 -7.28 -21.45 -16.13
N SER A 426 -7.16 -20.30 -15.47
CA SER A 426 -7.25 -20.14 -14.02
C SER A 426 -7.38 -18.64 -13.70
N ILE A 427 -6.98 -18.23 -12.51
CA ILE A 427 -6.77 -16.83 -12.15
C ILE A 427 -5.37 -16.40 -12.62
N PHE A 428 -5.30 -15.22 -13.24
CA PHE A 428 -4.07 -14.59 -13.71
C PHE A 428 -3.90 -13.21 -13.09
N ALA A 429 -2.65 -12.78 -12.89
CA ALA A 429 -2.34 -11.46 -12.36
C ALA A 429 -1.05 -10.95 -12.97
N LEU A 430 -0.91 -9.62 -13.07
CA LEU A 430 0.39 -9.01 -13.35
C LEU A 430 1.29 -9.14 -12.13
N THR A 431 2.56 -9.48 -12.36
CA THR A 431 3.61 -9.60 -11.34
C THR A 431 4.94 -9.05 -11.89
N SER A 432 6.04 -9.14 -11.16
CA SER A 432 7.37 -8.77 -11.65
C SER A 432 8.37 -9.92 -11.54
N THR A 433 9.37 -9.92 -12.43
CA THR A 433 10.63 -10.66 -12.24
C THR A 433 11.53 -10.05 -11.17
N ASP A 434 11.17 -8.89 -10.63
CA ASP A 434 11.89 -8.21 -9.54
C ASP A 434 11.82 -8.97 -8.21
N ALA A 435 11.23 -10.18 -8.13
CA ALA A 435 11.20 -11.00 -6.93
C ALA A 435 10.90 -12.49 -7.19
N PRO A 436 11.84 -13.30 -7.72
CA PRO A 436 11.79 -14.73 -7.39
C PRO A 436 12.11 -14.86 -5.89
N MET A 437 11.39 -15.69 -5.14
CA MET A 437 11.91 -16.53 -4.05
C MET A 437 10.78 -17.46 -3.58
N PRO A 438 11.03 -18.77 -3.49
CA PRO A 438 11.46 -19.28 -2.19
C PRO A 438 12.63 -20.24 -2.35
N VAL A 439 13.76 -19.92 -1.74
CA VAL A 439 14.67 -20.98 -1.31
C VAL A 439 13.93 -21.73 -0.22
N GLU A 440 13.54 -22.97 -0.48
CA GLU A 440 12.89 -23.80 0.53
C GLU A 440 13.94 -24.42 1.42
N LEU A 441 14.11 -23.84 2.61
CA LEU A 441 15.11 -24.29 3.55
C LEU A 441 14.58 -25.50 4.34
N SER A 442 15.23 -26.66 4.22
CA SER A 442 14.86 -27.88 4.96
C SER A 442 15.49 -27.97 6.34
N SER A 443 16.66 -27.35 6.54
CA SER A 443 17.31 -27.32 7.85
C SER A 443 18.23 -26.13 8.00
N PHE A 444 18.28 -25.55 9.21
CA PHE A 444 19.33 -24.63 9.64
C PHE A 444 19.70 -24.97 11.07
N THR A 445 20.92 -25.45 11.28
CA THR A 445 21.40 -25.98 12.56
C THR A 445 22.77 -25.43 12.90
N SER A 446 23.14 -25.54 14.17
CA SER A 446 24.47 -25.14 14.65
C SER A 446 25.04 -26.19 15.58
N SER A 447 26.38 -26.21 15.67
CA SER A 447 27.11 -26.95 16.70
C SER A 447 28.31 -26.12 17.16
N VAL A 448 28.71 -26.28 18.41
CA VAL A 448 29.84 -25.53 18.99
C VAL A 448 30.92 -26.50 19.43
N ASN A 449 32.15 -26.27 18.98
CA ASN A 449 33.34 -26.97 19.42
C ASN A 449 34.35 -25.93 19.96
N ARG A 450 34.52 -25.89 21.29
CA ARG A 450 35.30 -24.87 22.00
C ARG A 450 34.77 -23.46 21.68
N ASN A 451 35.49 -22.71 20.86
CA ASN A 451 35.09 -21.39 20.36
C ASN A 451 34.79 -21.36 18.87
N THR A 452 34.70 -22.52 18.21
CA THR A 452 34.31 -22.60 16.81
C THR A 452 32.83 -22.97 16.73
N VAL A 453 32.06 -22.13 16.05
CA VAL A 453 30.65 -22.34 15.75
C VAL A 453 30.54 -22.84 14.31
N ASP A 454 30.03 -24.05 14.14
CA ASP A 454 29.74 -24.65 12.85
C ASP A 454 28.23 -24.51 12.56
N LEU A 455 27.91 -23.76 11.52
CA LEU A 455 26.56 -23.61 10.98
C LEU A 455 26.39 -24.52 9.77
N ASN A 456 25.30 -25.28 9.74
CA ASN A 456 24.97 -26.16 8.62
C ASN A 456 23.51 -25.94 8.20
N TRP A 457 23.26 -25.81 6.91
CA TRP A 457 21.91 -25.68 6.37
C TRP A 457 21.74 -26.44 5.06
N SER A 458 20.49 -26.78 4.76
CA SER A 458 20.12 -27.49 3.55
C SER A 458 18.93 -26.80 2.89
N THR A 459 18.98 -26.68 1.58
CA THR A 459 17.87 -26.20 0.73
C THR A 459 17.25 -27.40 0.02
N VAL A 460 15.96 -27.39 -0.27
CA VAL A 460 15.26 -28.41 -1.08
C VAL A 460 15.15 -27.97 -2.53
N SER A 461 15.00 -26.66 -2.73
CA SER A 461 14.98 -25.98 -4.02
C SER A 461 15.56 -24.57 -3.87
N GLU A 462 16.14 -24.06 -4.96
CA GLU A 462 16.66 -22.70 -5.07
C GLU A 462 16.29 -22.12 -6.43
N ILE A 463 15.96 -20.83 -6.46
CA ILE A 463 15.69 -20.10 -7.69
C ILE A 463 16.55 -18.84 -7.66
N ASN A 464 17.41 -18.66 -8.64
CA ASN A 464 18.28 -17.48 -8.79
C ASN A 464 19.19 -17.15 -7.60
N ASN A 465 19.51 -18.13 -6.75
CA ASN A 465 20.29 -17.94 -5.53
C ASN A 465 21.77 -17.62 -5.83
N ALA A 466 22.20 -16.39 -5.50
CA ALA A 466 23.61 -15.99 -5.58
C ALA A 466 24.42 -16.45 -4.36
N GLY A 467 23.79 -16.54 -3.19
CA GLY A 467 24.42 -17.08 -1.98
C GLY A 467 23.80 -16.61 -0.68
N PHE A 468 24.52 -16.85 0.40
CA PHE A 468 24.07 -16.59 1.77
C PHE A 468 25.08 -15.72 2.49
N ASP A 469 24.67 -14.55 2.93
CA ASP A 469 25.37 -13.75 3.92
C ASP A 469 25.05 -14.30 5.32
N ILE A 470 26.08 -14.65 6.07
CA ILE A 470 25.93 -15.12 7.45
C ILE A 470 26.05 -13.91 8.35
N GLU A 471 25.02 -13.67 9.15
CA GLU A 471 24.98 -12.57 10.10
C GLU A 471 24.85 -13.09 11.53
N ARG A 472 25.55 -12.41 12.44
CA ARG A 472 25.56 -12.72 13.87
C ARG A 472 25.28 -11.45 14.67
N LYS A 473 24.57 -11.62 15.78
CA LYS A 473 24.52 -10.63 16.87
C LYS A 473 24.73 -11.30 18.22
N ALA A 474 25.40 -10.60 19.14
CA ALA A 474 25.41 -10.99 20.55
C ALA A 474 24.01 -10.80 21.16
N ILE A 475 23.65 -11.58 22.17
CA ILE A 475 22.30 -11.56 22.76
C ILE A 475 21.93 -10.19 23.39
N ASP A 476 22.94 -9.49 23.90
CA ASP A 476 22.86 -8.18 24.54
C ASP A 476 22.98 -7.03 23.54
N ASN A 477 23.13 -7.32 22.25
CA ASN A 477 23.25 -6.34 21.18
C ASN A 477 22.08 -6.46 20.20
N SER A 478 21.50 -5.33 19.80
CA SER A 478 20.43 -5.29 18.80
C SER A 478 20.94 -5.38 17.36
N ASN A 479 22.20 -5.04 17.11
CA ASN A 479 22.77 -4.90 15.77
C ASN A 479 23.33 -6.22 15.23
N TRP A 480 22.90 -6.58 14.02
CA TRP A 480 23.47 -7.68 13.25
C TRP A 480 24.77 -7.25 12.56
N SER A 481 25.74 -8.15 12.52
CA SER A 481 27.02 -7.98 11.83
C SER A 481 27.21 -9.14 10.86
N LYS A 482 27.63 -8.84 9.62
CA LYS A 482 28.02 -9.87 8.64
C LYS A 482 29.35 -10.49 9.08
N VAL A 483 29.35 -11.81 9.26
CA VAL A 483 30.53 -12.59 9.69
C VAL A 483 31.09 -13.47 8.58
N GLY A 484 30.32 -13.71 7.52
CA GLY A 484 30.77 -14.49 6.37
C GLY A 484 29.80 -14.46 5.20
N ASN A 485 30.19 -15.12 4.12
CA ASN A 485 29.36 -15.37 2.95
C ASN A 485 29.68 -16.77 2.39
N VAL A 486 28.67 -17.45 1.87
CA VAL A 486 28.79 -18.72 1.13
C VAL A 486 28.05 -18.57 -0.19
N SER A 487 28.72 -18.84 -1.32
CA SER A 487 28.11 -18.78 -2.66
C SER A 487 27.00 -19.83 -2.80
N GLY A 488 25.92 -19.45 -3.47
CA GLY A 488 24.76 -20.30 -3.75
C GLY A 488 24.94 -21.14 -5.01
N SER A 489 23.96 -21.99 -5.31
CA SER A 489 23.98 -22.90 -6.48
C SER A 489 23.15 -22.39 -7.66
N GLY A 490 22.65 -21.15 -7.61
CA GLY A 490 21.80 -20.57 -8.65
C GLY A 490 20.38 -21.12 -8.61
N THR A 491 19.95 -21.80 -9.68
CA THR A 491 18.62 -22.40 -9.78
C THR A 491 18.74 -23.91 -9.78
N VAL A 492 18.24 -24.56 -8.72
CA VAL A 492 18.28 -26.01 -8.52
C VAL A 492 16.97 -26.51 -7.91
N ASN A 493 16.58 -27.74 -8.25
CA ASN A 493 15.37 -28.40 -7.75
C ASN A 493 15.68 -29.69 -6.98
N HIS A 494 16.87 -29.77 -6.38
CA HIS A 494 17.33 -30.87 -5.55
C HIS A 494 18.07 -30.32 -4.33
N THR A 495 18.27 -31.17 -3.33
CA THR A 495 18.88 -30.74 -2.07
C THR A 495 20.33 -30.30 -2.24
N VAL A 496 20.66 -29.12 -1.71
CA VAL A 496 22.04 -28.64 -1.58
C VAL A 496 22.36 -28.41 -0.12
N ASN A 497 23.57 -28.80 0.29
CA ASN A 497 24.05 -28.68 1.66
C ASN A 497 25.18 -27.65 1.74
N TYR A 498 25.10 -26.78 2.73
CA TYR A 498 26.06 -25.71 2.95
C TYR A 498 26.60 -25.75 4.38
N LYS A 499 27.83 -25.25 4.54
CA LYS A 499 28.51 -25.15 5.83
C LYS A 499 29.26 -23.83 5.95
N PHE A 500 29.22 -23.24 7.14
CA PHE A 500 30.06 -22.11 7.52
C PHE A 500 30.62 -22.31 8.93
N SER A 501 31.88 -21.96 9.14
CA SER A 501 32.55 -22.08 10.44
C SER A 501 33.08 -20.73 10.88
N GLU A 502 32.71 -20.30 12.08
CA GLU A 502 33.19 -19.06 12.69
C GLU A 502 33.96 -19.34 13.98
N LYS A 503 35.10 -18.67 14.16
CA LYS A 503 35.84 -18.68 15.43
C LYS A 503 35.51 -17.43 16.25
N ILE A 504 35.07 -17.63 17.48
CA ILE A 504 34.64 -16.58 18.40
C ILE A 504 35.77 -16.24 19.37
N GLU A 505 35.99 -14.94 19.61
CA GLU A 505 36.86 -14.47 20.68
C GLU A 505 36.06 -14.14 21.93
N GLY A 506 36.58 -14.54 23.09
CA GLY A 506 35.93 -14.45 24.38
C GLY A 506 34.96 -15.61 24.66
N LYS A 507 33.87 -15.26 25.34
CA LYS A 507 32.71 -16.11 25.67
C LYS A 507 31.45 -15.33 25.34
N GLY A 508 30.33 -16.01 25.10
CA GLY A 508 29.07 -15.30 24.87
C GLY A 508 27.94 -16.15 24.31
N LYS A 509 26.78 -15.51 24.20
CA LYS A 509 25.56 -16.06 23.61
C LYS A 509 25.22 -15.27 22.35
N TYR A 510 24.93 -15.96 21.26
CA TYR A 510 24.79 -15.38 19.93
C TYR A 510 23.55 -15.90 19.22
N ASN A 511 22.92 -15.00 18.47
CA ASN A 511 21.93 -15.36 17.46
C ASN A 511 22.58 -15.31 16.08
N TYR A 512 22.18 -16.24 15.21
CA TYR A 512 22.61 -16.30 13.82
C TYR A 512 21.41 -16.22 12.90
N ARG A 513 21.63 -15.61 11.73
CA ARG A 513 20.70 -15.70 10.60
C ARG A 513 21.47 -15.80 9.30
N LEU A 514 20.85 -16.43 8.32
CA LEU A 514 21.26 -16.38 6.93
C LEU A 514 20.47 -15.27 6.26
N LYS A 515 21.15 -14.44 5.48
CA LYS A 515 20.54 -13.55 4.51
C LYS A 515 20.83 -14.15 3.14
N GLN A 516 19.87 -14.91 2.63
CA GLN A 516 19.94 -15.40 1.26
C GLN A 516 19.87 -14.21 0.31
N ILE A 517 20.66 -14.21 -0.77
CA ILE A 517 20.73 -13.16 -1.77
C ILE A 517 20.60 -13.78 -3.16
N ASP A 518 19.78 -13.19 -4.01
CA ASP A 518 19.62 -13.58 -5.41
C ASP A 518 20.61 -12.86 -6.33
N ASN A 519 20.78 -13.39 -7.55
CA ASN A 519 21.62 -12.78 -8.60
C ASN A 519 21.20 -11.35 -9.00
N ASN A 520 19.97 -10.96 -8.68
CA ASN A 520 19.44 -9.61 -8.93
C ASN A 520 19.52 -8.68 -7.70
N GLY A 521 20.06 -9.15 -6.57
CA GLY A 521 20.26 -8.37 -5.35
C GLY A 521 19.11 -8.43 -4.33
N ASN A 522 18.02 -9.14 -4.61
CA ASN A 522 16.97 -9.42 -3.63
C ASN A 522 17.49 -10.31 -2.50
N PHE A 523 16.79 -10.32 -1.36
CA PHE A 523 17.19 -11.15 -0.23
C PHE A 523 16.04 -11.59 0.68
N GLU A 524 16.23 -12.72 1.36
CA GLU A 524 15.37 -13.26 2.42
C GLU A 524 16.20 -13.65 3.66
N TYR A 525 15.60 -13.57 4.86
CA TYR A 525 16.27 -13.95 6.10
C TYR A 525 15.75 -15.26 6.69
N PHE A 526 16.68 -16.16 7.04
CA PHE A 526 16.40 -17.38 7.80
C PHE A 526 17.10 -17.31 9.16
N THR A 527 16.33 -17.21 10.24
CA THR A 527 16.89 -17.10 11.59
C THR A 527 17.09 -18.48 12.20
N LEU A 528 18.25 -18.71 12.82
CA LEU A 528 18.52 -19.94 13.56
C LEU A 528 17.59 -20.00 14.77
N SER A 529 16.86 -21.09 14.92
CA SER A 529 15.90 -21.26 16.02
C SER A 529 16.56 -21.37 17.39
N SER A 530 17.79 -21.89 17.43
CA SER A 530 18.53 -22.18 18.65
C SER A 530 19.57 -21.11 18.93
N LEU A 531 19.66 -20.68 20.19
CA LEU A 531 20.72 -19.81 20.67
C LEU A 531 22.07 -20.55 20.68
N VAL A 532 23.12 -19.90 20.19
CA VAL A 532 24.48 -20.46 20.20
C VAL A 532 25.25 -19.92 21.40
N GLU A 533 25.77 -20.80 22.25
CA GLU A 533 26.55 -20.44 23.43
C GLU A 533 28.00 -20.91 23.30
N VAL A 534 28.93 -19.94 23.32
CA VAL A 534 30.37 -20.20 23.48
C VAL A 534 30.70 -20.00 24.96
N GLY A 535 30.96 -21.12 25.63
CA GLY A 535 31.23 -21.17 27.06
C GLY A 535 32.64 -20.69 27.44
N VAL A 536 32.93 -20.80 28.74
CA VAL A 536 34.25 -20.54 29.32
C VAL A 536 35.14 -21.77 29.16
N PRO A 537 36.44 -21.65 28.80
CA PRO A 537 37.35 -22.78 28.81
C PRO A 537 37.58 -23.32 30.23
N ASN A 538 37.78 -24.63 30.37
CA ASN A 538 37.92 -25.26 31.69
C ASN A 538 39.31 -25.09 32.33
N LYS A 539 40.31 -24.68 31.56
CA LYS A 539 41.71 -24.54 32.01
C LYS A 539 42.46 -23.51 31.19
N PHE A 540 43.56 -23.02 31.72
CA PHE A 540 44.53 -22.27 30.94
C PHE A 540 45.17 -23.17 29.87
N ALA A 541 45.35 -22.63 28.66
CA ALA A 541 46.04 -23.33 27.59
C ALA A 541 46.72 -22.35 26.63
N LEU A 542 47.89 -22.73 26.11
CA LEU A 542 48.58 -22.03 25.02
C LEU A 542 48.74 -22.98 23.83
N SER A 543 48.15 -22.61 22.69
CA SER A 543 48.26 -23.36 21.44
C SER A 543 49.60 -23.11 20.74
N GLN A 544 49.97 -24.03 19.84
CA GLN A 544 51.08 -23.79 18.92
C GLN A 544 50.70 -22.66 17.96
N ASN A 545 51.62 -21.77 17.62
CA ASN A 545 51.38 -20.74 16.61
C ASN A 545 51.10 -21.39 15.24
N TYR A 546 50.22 -20.79 14.44
CA TYR A 546 49.92 -21.26 13.09
C TYR A 546 49.86 -20.10 12.09
N PRO A 547 50.53 -20.19 10.93
CA PRO A 547 51.42 -21.29 10.52
C PRO A 547 52.71 -21.34 11.38
N ASN A 548 53.39 -22.49 11.41
CA ASN A 548 54.74 -22.64 11.97
C ASN A 548 55.49 -23.72 11.17
N PRO A 549 56.54 -23.39 10.39
CA PRO A 549 57.17 -22.07 10.25
C PRO A 549 56.26 -20.99 9.62
N PHE A 550 56.58 -19.70 9.80
CA PHE A 550 55.77 -18.57 9.32
C PHE A 550 56.60 -17.49 8.61
N ASN A 551 55.96 -16.68 7.75
CA ASN A 551 56.59 -15.57 7.02
C ASN A 551 55.60 -14.42 6.71
N PRO A 552 55.84 -13.17 7.18
CA PRO A 552 56.37 -12.83 8.49
C PRO A 552 55.26 -12.81 9.56
N THR A 553 54.05 -13.26 9.23
CA THR A 553 52.88 -13.23 10.12
C THR A 553 52.45 -14.61 10.60
N THR A 554 52.00 -14.69 11.85
CA THR A 554 51.40 -15.91 12.45
C THR A 554 50.36 -15.48 13.48
N LYS A 555 49.53 -16.42 13.94
CA LYS A 555 48.66 -16.21 15.11
C LYS A 555 48.97 -17.21 16.22
N ILE A 556 48.65 -16.82 17.45
CA ILE A 556 48.70 -17.66 18.65
C ILE A 556 47.34 -17.67 19.32
N ASP A 557 46.90 -18.85 19.76
CA ASP A 557 45.65 -19.00 20.51
C ASP A 557 45.94 -19.31 21.97
N PHE A 558 45.17 -18.72 22.88
CA PHE A 558 45.25 -19.00 24.31
C PHE A 558 43.88 -18.98 24.97
N GLU A 559 43.76 -19.66 26.10
CA GLU A 559 42.49 -19.91 26.80
C GLU A 559 42.59 -19.45 28.25
N LEU A 560 41.56 -18.74 28.72
CA LEU A 560 41.50 -18.17 30.06
C LEU A 560 40.22 -18.66 30.78
N PRO A 561 40.32 -19.53 31.80
CA PRO A 561 39.16 -19.98 32.57
C PRO A 561 38.61 -18.88 33.50
N PHE A 562 39.42 -17.87 33.83
CA PHE A 562 39.07 -16.75 34.69
C PHE A 562 39.53 -15.43 34.06
N ASP A 563 38.94 -14.33 34.51
CA ASP A 563 39.41 -13.00 34.17
C ASP A 563 40.85 -12.85 34.68
N SER A 564 41.77 -12.57 33.76
CA SER A 564 43.22 -12.68 34.00
C SER A 564 43.97 -11.48 33.43
N LYS A 565 45.01 -11.03 34.13
CA LYS A 565 46.01 -10.12 33.55
C LYS A 565 46.95 -10.93 32.69
N VAL A 566 47.03 -10.61 31.40
CA VAL A 566 47.80 -11.40 30.42
C VAL A 566 48.98 -10.60 29.90
N THR A 567 50.17 -11.20 29.97
CA THR A 567 51.39 -10.70 29.33
C THR A 567 51.85 -11.71 28.30
N ILE A 568 52.10 -11.26 27.08
CA ILE A 568 52.66 -12.09 26.00
C ILE A 568 53.90 -11.42 25.45
N SER A 569 55.03 -12.10 25.59
CA SER A 569 56.34 -11.60 25.16
C SER A 569 57.05 -12.63 24.28
N ILE A 570 57.84 -12.13 23.33
CA ILE A 570 58.63 -12.89 22.37
C ILE A 570 60.11 -12.70 22.70
N PHE A 571 60.86 -13.79 22.70
CA PHE A 571 62.28 -13.86 23.04
C PHE A 571 63.09 -14.46 21.90
N ASP A 572 64.30 -13.97 21.69
CA ASP A 572 65.29 -14.61 20.82
C ASP A 572 65.99 -15.79 21.53
N MET A 573 66.89 -16.49 20.83
CA MET A 573 67.58 -17.67 21.37
C MET A 573 68.52 -17.36 22.55
N THR A 574 68.89 -16.09 22.75
CA THR A 574 69.71 -15.65 23.89
C THR A 574 68.86 -15.32 25.13
N GLY A 575 67.53 -15.40 25.01
CA GLY A 575 66.58 -15.05 26.07
C GLY A 575 66.30 -13.55 26.17
N ARG A 576 66.78 -12.74 25.22
CA ARG A 576 66.44 -11.31 25.15
C ARG A 576 65.03 -11.15 24.61
N GLU A 577 64.23 -10.34 25.30
CA GLU A 577 62.90 -9.95 24.83
C GLU A 577 63.03 -9.06 23.59
N VAL A 578 62.40 -9.46 22.50
CA VAL A 578 62.47 -8.75 21.21
C VAL A 578 61.14 -8.09 20.83
N MET A 579 60.03 -8.48 21.45
CA MET A 579 58.70 -7.92 21.21
C MET A 579 57.75 -8.30 22.34
N THR A 580 56.86 -7.39 22.74
CA THR A 580 55.75 -7.67 23.65
C THR A 580 54.43 -7.35 22.97
N LEU A 581 53.50 -8.30 22.99
CA LEU A 581 52.20 -8.24 22.31
C LEU A 581 51.07 -7.81 23.26
N LEU A 582 51.15 -8.24 24.53
CA LEU A 582 50.24 -7.84 25.61
C LEU A 582 51.08 -7.59 26.86
N ASN A 583 50.78 -6.56 27.65
CA ASN A 583 51.58 -6.18 28.81
C ASN A 583 50.73 -6.01 30.08
N GLY A 584 50.35 -7.13 30.68
CA GLY A 584 49.52 -7.16 31.89
C GLY A 584 48.07 -6.73 31.66
N ASP A 585 47.58 -6.82 30.42
CA ASP A 585 46.24 -6.39 30.05
C ASP A 585 45.18 -7.29 30.71
N LEU A 586 44.19 -6.70 31.36
CA LEU A 586 43.07 -7.45 31.92
C LEU A 586 42.18 -7.97 30.79
N LYS A 587 42.13 -9.29 30.62
CA LYS A 587 41.25 -9.99 29.69
C LYS A 587 40.20 -10.77 30.48
N PRO A 588 38.92 -10.68 30.10
CA PRO A 588 37.90 -11.58 30.65
C PRO A 588 38.22 -13.06 30.40
N SER A 589 37.51 -13.93 31.09
CA SER A 589 37.48 -15.36 30.80
C SER A 589 36.96 -15.63 29.38
N GLY A 590 37.61 -16.53 28.65
CA GLY A 590 37.26 -16.86 27.26
C GLY A 590 38.42 -17.37 26.42
N TYR A 591 38.17 -17.51 25.12
CA TYR A 591 39.16 -17.95 24.12
C TYR A 591 39.72 -16.75 23.35
N TYR A 592 41.02 -16.67 23.15
CA TYR A 592 41.66 -15.50 22.53
C TYR A 592 42.62 -15.90 21.42
N THR A 593 42.70 -15.06 20.39
CA THR A 593 43.72 -15.14 19.35
C THR A 593 44.53 -13.84 19.36
N THR A 594 45.83 -13.90 19.13
CA THR A 594 46.67 -12.72 18.95
C THR A 594 47.55 -12.89 17.72
N ASN A 595 47.54 -11.87 16.86
CA ASN A 595 48.35 -11.85 15.65
C ASN A 595 49.77 -11.35 15.97
N ILE A 596 50.74 -11.96 15.31
CA ILE A 596 52.15 -11.59 15.37
C ILE A 596 52.56 -11.14 13.98
N ASN A 597 53.14 -9.94 13.87
CA ASN A 597 53.84 -9.49 12.67
C ASN A 597 55.31 -9.30 13.01
N ALA A 598 56.14 -10.24 12.57
CA ALA A 598 57.56 -10.27 12.85
C ALA A 598 58.42 -9.71 11.70
N ALA A 599 57.87 -8.82 10.87
CA ALA A 599 58.59 -8.27 9.72
C ALA A 599 59.93 -7.59 10.09
N SER A 600 60.03 -7.03 11.29
CA SER A 600 61.25 -6.41 11.83
C SER A 600 62.28 -7.39 12.39
N LEU A 601 61.93 -8.67 12.57
CA LEU A 601 62.81 -9.70 13.13
C LEU A 601 63.55 -10.46 12.01
N SER A 602 64.76 -10.97 12.28
CA SER A 602 65.50 -11.82 11.33
C SER A 602 64.94 -13.24 11.31
N SER A 603 65.14 -14.00 10.23
CA SER A 603 64.79 -15.42 10.21
C SER A 603 65.52 -16.19 11.33
N GLY A 604 64.84 -17.13 11.96
CA GLY A 604 65.39 -17.85 13.11
C GLY A 604 64.34 -18.47 14.01
N ALA A 605 64.82 -19.13 15.07
CA ALA A 605 63.98 -19.66 16.13
C ALA A 605 63.73 -18.59 17.19
N TYR A 606 62.46 -18.46 17.59
CA TYR A 606 62.01 -17.57 18.66
C TYR A 606 61.17 -18.36 19.66
N PHE A 607 61.02 -17.80 20.85
CA PHE A 607 60.14 -18.34 21.88
C PHE A 607 59.10 -17.31 22.25
N TYR A 608 57.84 -17.70 22.35
CA TYR A 608 56.79 -16.84 22.90
C TYR A 608 56.34 -17.40 24.24
N ARG A 609 56.18 -16.50 25.22
CA ARG A 609 55.75 -16.82 26.57
C ARG A 609 54.47 -16.08 26.88
N VAL A 610 53.50 -16.81 27.41
CA VAL A 610 52.26 -16.26 27.98
C VAL A 610 52.33 -16.38 29.49
N ILE A 611 52.07 -15.28 30.18
CA ILE A 611 51.84 -15.20 31.63
C ILE A 611 50.39 -14.74 31.81
N ALA A 612 49.57 -15.51 32.51
CA ALA A 612 48.19 -15.15 32.84
C ALA A 612 47.96 -15.30 34.35
N GLU A 613 47.51 -14.22 35.00
CA GLU A 613 47.27 -14.15 36.45
C GLU A 613 45.80 -13.86 36.70
N GLY A 614 45.06 -14.82 37.25
CA GLY A 614 43.61 -14.70 37.44
C GLY A 614 43.00 -15.88 38.23
N GLY A 615 41.91 -15.63 38.96
CA GLY A 615 41.21 -16.68 39.73
C GLY A 615 42.06 -17.33 40.84
N ASN A 616 42.98 -16.59 41.46
CA ASN A 616 43.99 -17.08 42.41
C ASN A 616 44.99 -18.09 41.83
N ALA A 617 45.12 -18.17 40.50
CA ALA A 617 46.09 -19.02 39.81
C ALA A 617 47.01 -18.19 38.90
N ASN A 618 48.26 -18.65 38.78
CA ASN A 618 49.24 -18.09 37.85
C ASN A 618 49.60 -19.15 36.81
N PHE A 619 49.43 -18.82 35.54
CA PHE A 619 49.76 -19.68 34.42
C PHE A 619 50.92 -19.09 33.63
N VAL A 620 51.99 -19.88 33.43
CA VAL A 620 53.14 -19.52 32.60
C VAL A 620 53.40 -20.66 31.62
N GLN A 621 53.34 -20.38 30.32
CA GLN A 621 53.70 -21.36 29.29
C GLN A 621 54.54 -20.70 28.20
N THR A 622 55.58 -21.41 27.75
CA THR A 622 56.47 -20.97 26.66
C THR A 622 56.42 -21.99 25.52
N LYS A 623 56.41 -21.52 24.28
CA LYS A 623 56.46 -22.36 23.09
C LYS A 623 57.43 -21.78 22.06
N LYS A 624 57.99 -22.66 21.23
CA LYS A 624 58.94 -22.32 20.16
C LYS A 624 58.18 -22.00 18.87
N MET A 625 58.65 -21.02 18.11
CA MET A 625 58.19 -20.70 16.76
C MET A 625 59.38 -20.48 15.82
N MET A 626 59.16 -20.66 14.52
CA MET A 626 60.19 -20.55 13.48
C MET A 626 59.77 -19.51 12.43
N LEU A 627 60.52 -18.42 12.34
CA LEU A 627 60.37 -17.38 11.32
C LEU A 627 61.29 -17.69 10.15
N VAL A 628 60.73 -17.79 8.94
CA VAL A 628 61.47 -17.94 7.68
C VAL A 628 61.14 -16.72 6.83
N LYS A 629 62.13 -16.00 6.32
CA LYS A 629 61.91 -14.86 5.42
C LYS A 629 62.11 -15.29 3.98
#